data_AF-A0A7C7P784-F1
#
_entry.id   AF-A0A7C7P784-F1
#
_cell.length_a   1.000
_cell.length_b   1.000
_cell.length_c   1.000
_cell.angle_alpha   90.00
_cell.angle_beta   90.00
_cell.angle_gamma   90.00
#
_symmetry.space_group_name_H-M   'P 1'
#
loop_
_entity.id
_entity.type
_entity.pdbx_description
1 polymer ?
#
loop_
_entity_poly.entity_id
_entity_poly.type
_entity_poly.pdbx_seq_one_letter_code
_entity_poly.pdbx_strand_id
1 'polypeptide(L)'
;DDLNSKTLPSQWRAKPVAYFEQTEDEIETIPSVLEAKIGGKRNEQVDVIIDTLALEGYNINIENLINTVNQNNMMVSAGEQDTGDGSFNIKVPGLYETIDDVLDTPIKTFGDSVITFRDIAKVKRTFEDRKSYANVNGKKAVTIEVSKRVGENIIDTIKKIKEVSEQVTKDFPPSVDISFSQDQSKTIQTMLNSLQNNVIAAIILVLIIILGALGVRSGFLVGVSIPGSFLSGILLLSIMGFTMNIVVLFALILSVGLLVDGAIVIVEYADRKIKEGLTIKESFAGASKKMARPIISSTATTLAAFVPLLFWPGLAGEFMKYLPITLICVLTSSLFMALLFVPVLGTIINTITRVFLQFVIPTLLSLILFNIFSILTNYVDINGLKIPLTIIKYLASLALFIFTFIKIIPSVYKISETINK
;
A
#
# COMPACT_ATOMS: atom_id res chain seq x y z
N ASP A 1 37.68 16.18 -25.87
CA ASP A 1 37.84 17.64 -25.83
C ASP A 1 36.87 18.30 -24.88
N ASP A 2 37.31 18.52 -23.65
CA ASP A 2 37.20 19.84 -23.01
C ASP A 2 38.21 19.90 -21.84
N LEU A 3 39.44 20.26 -22.19
CA LEU A 3 40.54 20.54 -21.28
C LEU A 3 40.40 21.99 -20.80
N ASN A 4 39.44 22.29 -19.91
CA ASN A 4 39.44 23.48 -19.06
C ASN A 4 38.26 23.48 -18.07
N SER A 5 38.40 22.79 -16.94
CA SER A 5 37.64 23.14 -15.74
C SER A 5 38.59 23.26 -14.55
N LYS A 6 39.13 24.47 -14.39
CA LYS A 6 39.80 24.87 -13.16
C LYS A 6 38.76 24.89 -12.02
N THR A 7 39.17 24.25 -10.92
CA THR A 7 38.80 24.52 -9.53
C THR A 7 37.35 24.26 -9.10
N LEU A 8 37.06 23.01 -8.75
CA LEU A 8 36.25 22.70 -7.56
C LEU A 8 37.18 22.01 -6.54
N PRO A 9 37.20 22.40 -5.25
CA PRO A 9 38.10 21.81 -4.27
C PRO A 9 37.86 20.30 -4.15
N SER A 10 38.94 19.52 -4.06
CA SER A 10 38.92 18.04 -3.99
C SER A 10 38.00 17.46 -2.90
N GLN A 11 37.70 18.25 -1.87
CA GLN A 11 36.80 17.91 -0.76
C GLN A 11 35.33 17.70 -1.18
N TRP A 12 34.91 18.19 -2.35
CA TRP A 12 33.52 18.11 -2.82
C TRP A 12 33.20 16.87 -3.65
N ARG A 13 34.19 16.03 -3.96
CA ARG A 13 33.98 14.80 -4.75
C ARG A 13 33.62 13.57 -3.91
N ALA A 14 34.03 13.51 -2.64
CA ALA A 14 33.77 12.40 -1.72
C ALA A 14 32.41 12.49 -0.99
N LYS A 15 31.99 13.71 -0.63
CA LYS A 15 30.76 13.94 0.15
C LYS A 15 29.46 13.41 -0.50
N PRO A 16 29.25 13.51 -1.84
CA PRO A 16 27.99 13.06 -2.45
C PRO A 16 27.71 11.58 -2.21
N VAL A 17 28.74 10.72 -2.26
CA VAL A 17 28.58 9.27 -2.11
C VAL A 17 28.21 8.90 -0.68
N ALA A 18 28.86 9.52 0.31
CA ALA A 18 28.58 9.31 1.72
C ALA A 18 27.12 9.65 2.10
N TYR A 19 26.54 10.70 1.50
CA TYR A 19 25.12 11.03 1.72
C TYR A 19 24.16 9.94 1.21
N PHE A 20 24.48 9.29 0.09
CA PHE A 20 23.65 8.20 -0.43
C PHE A 20 23.80 6.92 0.37
N GLU A 21 25.02 6.60 0.85
CA GLU A 21 25.28 5.46 1.75
C GLU A 21 24.57 5.65 3.09
N GLN A 22 24.65 6.84 3.69
CA GLN A 22 23.89 7.16 4.89
C GLN A 22 22.38 7.01 4.67
N THR A 23 21.88 7.42 3.50
CA THR A 23 20.45 7.26 3.17
C THR A 23 20.06 5.79 3.00
N GLU A 24 20.93 4.99 2.40
CA GLU A 24 20.78 3.53 2.30
C GLU A 24 20.69 2.91 3.70
N ASP A 25 21.68 3.17 4.57
CA ASP A 25 21.73 2.64 5.94
C ASP A 25 20.48 2.98 6.77
N GLU A 26 20.01 4.22 6.70
CA GLU A 26 18.81 4.68 7.40
C GLU A 26 17.53 4.03 6.85
N ILE A 27 17.45 3.81 5.53
CA ILE A 27 16.31 3.10 4.91
C ILE A 27 16.33 1.61 5.26
N GLU A 28 17.50 0.97 5.30
CA GLU A 28 17.63 -0.45 5.67
C GLU A 28 17.32 -0.71 7.14
N THR A 29 17.45 0.30 8.00
CA THR A 29 17.03 0.24 9.41
C THR A 29 15.51 0.06 9.56
N ILE A 30 14.70 0.37 8.53
CA ILE A 30 13.25 0.18 8.56
C ILE A 30 12.93 -1.34 8.52
N PRO A 31 12.24 -1.92 9.52
CA PRO A 31 12.02 -3.37 9.59
C PRO A 31 11.28 -3.97 8.38
N SER A 32 10.43 -3.16 7.73
CA SER A 32 9.64 -3.58 6.58
C SER A 32 10.38 -3.54 5.25
N VAL A 33 11.61 -2.99 5.23
CA VAL A 33 12.51 -3.01 4.08
C VAL A 33 13.33 -4.30 4.12
N LEU A 34 13.53 -4.89 2.94
CA LEU A 34 14.38 -6.05 2.73
C LEU A 34 15.80 -5.64 2.35
N GLU A 35 15.92 -4.69 1.43
CA GLU A 35 17.19 -4.20 0.85
C GLU A 35 16.97 -2.82 0.22
N ALA A 36 17.97 -1.94 0.29
CA ALA A 36 17.95 -0.62 -0.34
C ALA A 36 19.14 -0.44 -1.29
N LYS A 37 19.04 -0.96 -2.51
CA LYS A 37 20.18 -1.04 -3.43
C LYS A 37 20.48 0.29 -4.13
N ILE A 38 21.72 0.78 -4.01
CA ILE A 38 22.16 1.95 -4.76
C ILE A 38 22.53 1.61 -6.22
N GLY A 39 21.87 2.27 -7.16
CA GLY A 39 22.14 2.24 -8.60
C GLY A 39 22.88 3.48 -9.10
N GLY A 40 23.81 3.30 -10.04
CA GLY A 40 24.57 4.40 -10.65
C GLY A 40 25.70 5.00 -9.77
N LYS A 41 25.94 4.42 -8.60
CA LYS A 41 27.07 4.76 -7.72
C LYS A 41 28.40 4.36 -8.38
N ARG A 42 29.42 5.18 -8.13
CA ARG A 42 30.82 4.85 -8.44
C ARG A 42 31.60 4.98 -7.15
N ASN A 43 32.30 3.92 -6.76
CA ASN A 43 33.16 3.96 -5.59
C ASN A 43 34.38 4.82 -5.90
N GLU A 44 34.83 5.58 -4.90
CA GLU A 44 36.11 6.27 -4.97
C GLU A 44 37.23 5.22 -4.98
N GLN A 45 38.23 5.44 -5.81
CA GLN A 45 39.43 4.62 -5.85
C GLN A 45 40.66 5.52 -6.00
N VAL A 46 41.78 5.05 -5.48
CA VAL A 46 43.07 5.71 -5.65
C VAL A 46 43.86 4.92 -6.70
N ASP A 47 44.10 5.53 -7.85
CA ASP A 47 44.93 4.93 -8.89
C ASP A 47 46.39 5.35 -8.65
N VAL A 48 47.28 4.37 -8.54
CA VAL A 48 48.73 4.58 -8.57
C VAL A 48 49.23 4.32 -9.99
N ILE A 49 49.46 5.39 -10.76
CA ILE A 49 49.95 5.30 -12.14
C ILE A 49 51.47 5.24 -12.09
N ILE A 50 52.04 4.07 -12.39
CA ILE A 50 53.48 3.84 -12.32
C ILE A 50 54.16 4.31 -13.61
N ASP A 51 55.29 5.00 -13.49
CA ASP A 51 56.17 5.35 -14.60
C ASP A 51 57.15 4.20 -14.86
N THR A 52 56.97 3.52 -15.99
CA THR A 52 57.78 2.35 -16.36
C THR A 52 59.24 2.71 -16.62
N LEU A 53 59.54 3.91 -17.13
CA LEU A 53 60.91 4.34 -17.39
C LEU A 53 61.66 4.60 -16.09
N ALA A 54 60.99 5.21 -15.10
CA ALA A 54 61.57 5.44 -13.78
C ALA A 54 61.83 4.10 -13.04
N LEU A 55 60.90 3.14 -13.15
CA LEU A 55 61.07 1.81 -12.58
C LEU A 55 62.31 1.07 -13.11
N GLU A 56 62.50 1.08 -14.43
CA GLU A 56 63.66 0.46 -15.07
C GLU A 56 64.95 1.17 -14.67
N GLY A 57 64.94 2.51 -14.64
CA GLY A 57 66.08 3.33 -14.23
C GLY A 57 66.57 3.05 -12.79
N TYR A 58 65.65 2.76 -11.87
CA TYR A 58 65.98 2.43 -10.48
C TYR A 58 66.11 0.91 -10.20
N ASN A 59 65.94 0.07 -11.23
CA ASN A 59 65.95 -1.39 -11.14
C ASN A 59 65.01 -1.90 -10.02
N ILE A 60 63.75 -1.48 -10.07
CA ILE A 60 62.69 -1.84 -9.13
C ILE A 60 61.69 -2.77 -9.82
N ASN A 61 61.38 -3.90 -9.19
CA ASN A 61 60.35 -4.83 -9.68
C ASN A 61 58.95 -4.34 -9.25
N ILE A 62 57.97 -4.42 -10.17
CA ILE A 62 56.56 -4.11 -9.93
C ILE A 62 55.99 -4.95 -8.78
N GLU A 63 56.36 -6.23 -8.68
CA GLU A 63 55.88 -7.10 -7.58
C GLU A 63 56.28 -6.55 -6.20
N ASN A 64 57.47 -5.97 -6.09
CA ASN A 64 57.92 -5.35 -4.85
C ASN A 64 57.06 -4.13 -4.49
N LEU A 65 56.63 -3.33 -5.48
CA LEU A 65 55.73 -2.19 -5.23
C LEU A 65 54.39 -2.63 -4.66
N ILE A 66 53.78 -3.67 -5.26
CA ILE A 66 52.49 -4.20 -4.83
C ILE A 66 52.61 -4.72 -3.39
N ASN A 67 53.68 -5.45 -3.10
CA ASN A 67 53.95 -5.96 -1.75
C ASN A 67 54.16 -4.84 -0.73
N THR A 68 54.92 -3.79 -1.08
CA THR A 68 55.14 -2.64 -0.20
C THR A 68 53.82 -1.91 0.12
N VAL A 69 52.94 -1.73 -0.87
CA VAL A 69 51.62 -1.10 -0.65
C VAL A 69 50.76 -1.97 0.28
N ASN A 70 50.72 -3.28 0.07
CA ASN A 70 49.93 -4.18 0.90
C ASN A 70 50.44 -4.24 2.35
N GLN A 71 51.76 -4.22 2.56
CA GLN A 71 52.36 -4.27 3.90
C GLN A 71 52.16 -2.97 4.70
N ASN A 72 52.12 -1.83 4.00
CA ASN A 72 51.98 -0.50 4.61
C ASN A 72 50.53 0.02 4.60
N ASN A 73 49.55 -0.83 4.24
CA ASN A 73 48.12 -0.53 4.33
C ASN A 73 47.39 -1.57 5.21
N MET A 74 47.95 -1.85 6.38
CA MET A 74 47.42 -2.79 7.36
C MET A 74 47.40 -2.18 8.75
N MET A 75 46.29 -2.35 9.47
CA MET A 75 46.21 -2.02 10.88
C MET A 75 46.81 -3.16 11.71
N VAL A 76 47.91 -2.89 12.42
CA VAL A 76 48.55 -3.87 13.32
C VAL A 76 48.30 -3.49 14.77
N SER A 77 47.78 -4.43 15.56
CA SER A 77 47.66 -4.27 17.01
C SER A 77 49.02 -4.55 17.67
N ALA A 78 49.56 -3.59 18.43
CA ALA A 78 50.84 -3.74 19.12
C ALA A 78 50.70 -4.37 20.51
N GLY A 79 49.49 -4.83 20.87
CA GLY A 79 49.18 -5.44 22.16
C GLY A 79 48.58 -4.44 23.14
N GLU A 80 48.54 -4.85 24.41
CA GLU A 80 47.93 -4.09 25.49
C GLU A 80 49.01 -3.64 26.47
N GLN A 81 48.97 -2.36 26.85
CA GLN A 81 49.82 -1.83 27.91
C GLN A 81 49.00 -1.75 29.19
N ASP A 82 49.29 -2.67 30.11
CA ASP A 82 48.76 -2.63 31.47
C ASP A 82 49.58 -1.65 32.32
N THR A 83 48.91 -0.63 32.85
CA THR A 83 49.53 0.41 33.69
C THR A 83 49.24 0.18 35.18
N GLY A 84 48.62 -0.96 35.55
CA GLY A 84 48.24 -1.31 36.93
C GLY A 84 46.90 -0.73 37.39
N ASP A 85 46.57 0.49 36.96
CA ASP A 85 45.26 1.14 37.18
C ASP A 85 44.29 0.96 36.00
N GLY A 86 44.75 0.35 34.92
CA GLY A 86 44.00 0.15 33.68
C GLY A 86 44.88 -0.31 32.54
N SER A 87 44.26 -0.98 31.58
CA SER A 87 44.94 -1.60 30.46
C SER A 87 44.45 -0.97 29.15
N PHE A 88 45.38 -0.55 28.29
CA PHE A 88 45.08 0.18 27.07
C PHE A 88 45.65 -0.54 25.86
N ASN A 89 44.82 -0.75 24.84
CA ASN A 89 45.27 -1.31 23.57
C ASN A 89 46.09 -0.28 22.79
N ILE A 90 47.35 -0.61 22.49
CA ILE A 90 48.21 0.18 21.61
C ILE A 90 48.00 -0.33 20.19
N LYS A 91 47.57 0.56 19.30
CA LYS A 91 47.44 0.30 17.87
C LYS A 91 48.48 1.12 17.12
N VAL A 92 49.18 0.48 16.18
CA VAL A 92 50.07 1.21 15.26
C VAL A 92 49.26 1.58 14.03
N PRO A 93 49.08 2.89 13.73
CA PRO A 93 48.43 3.30 12.51
C PRO A 93 49.32 2.92 11.33
N GLY A 94 48.80 2.07 10.45
CA GLY A 94 49.47 1.63 9.22
C GLY A 94 48.50 1.60 8.04
N LEU A 95 47.45 2.42 8.08
CA LEU A 95 46.50 2.57 6.98
C LEU A 95 46.82 3.86 6.23
N TYR A 96 46.68 3.85 4.92
CA TYR A 96 46.74 5.07 4.12
C TYR A 96 45.44 5.85 4.26
N GLU A 97 45.52 7.09 4.73
CA GLU A 97 44.36 7.99 4.84
C GLU A 97 44.42 9.07 3.75
N THR A 98 45.61 9.49 3.38
CA THR A 98 45.86 10.56 2.42
C THR A 98 46.62 10.08 1.19
N ILE A 99 46.58 10.89 0.12
CA ILE A 99 47.39 10.63 -1.08
C ILE A 99 48.88 10.74 -0.75
N ASP A 100 49.23 11.67 0.14
CA ASP A 100 50.63 11.91 0.50
C ASP A 100 51.22 10.70 1.25
N ASP A 101 50.42 10.00 2.07
CA ASP A 101 50.86 8.77 2.74
C ASP A 101 51.32 7.71 1.72
N VAL A 102 50.59 7.59 0.60
CA VAL A 102 50.97 6.68 -0.50
C VAL A 102 52.22 7.18 -1.21
N LEU A 103 52.32 8.48 -1.50
CA LEU A 103 53.46 9.07 -2.22
C LEU A 103 54.76 9.00 -1.43
N ASP A 104 54.70 9.17 -0.12
CA ASP A 104 55.86 9.24 0.77
C ASP A 104 56.29 7.84 1.26
N THR A 105 55.59 6.79 0.83
CA THR A 105 55.94 5.41 1.16
C THR A 105 57.29 5.04 0.54
N PRO A 106 58.27 4.58 1.36
CA PRO A 106 59.60 4.23 0.89
C PRO A 106 59.59 2.89 0.16
N ILE A 107 60.26 2.84 -1.00
CA ILE A 107 60.31 1.64 -1.86
C ILE A 107 61.68 0.98 -1.82
N LYS A 108 62.75 1.77 -1.96
CA LYS A 108 64.11 1.27 -2.06
C LYS A 108 65.10 2.32 -1.57
N THR A 109 66.15 1.88 -0.90
CA THR A 109 67.23 2.74 -0.41
C THR A 109 68.49 2.52 -1.23
N PHE A 110 69.16 3.59 -1.63
CA PHE A 110 70.46 3.58 -2.31
C PHE A 110 71.44 4.50 -1.59
N GLY A 111 72.34 3.92 -0.80
CA GLY A 111 73.20 4.70 0.10
C GLY A 111 72.36 5.49 1.10
N ASP A 112 72.56 6.81 1.14
CA ASP A 112 71.80 7.73 2.01
C ASP A 112 70.48 8.24 1.38
N SER A 113 70.18 7.86 0.13
CA SER A 113 68.98 8.29 -0.57
C SER A 113 67.86 7.25 -0.50
N VAL A 114 66.63 7.71 -0.25
CA VAL A 114 65.42 6.87 -0.26
C VAL A 114 64.60 7.22 -1.49
N ILE A 115 64.23 6.20 -2.26
CA ILE A 115 63.30 6.32 -3.38
C ILE A 115 61.90 6.02 -2.86
N THR A 116 60.98 6.94 -3.13
CA THR A 116 59.57 6.86 -2.71
C THR A 116 58.65 6.69 -3.91
N PHE A 117 57.35 6.44 -3.67
CA PHE A 117 56.37 6.45 -4.76
C PHE A 117 56.31 7.77 -5.52
N ARG A 118 56.64 8.89 -4.87
CA ARG A 118 56.72 10.21 -5.50
C ARG A 118 57.69 10.26 -6.68
N ASP A 119 58.75 9.45 -6.65
CA ASP A 119 59.81 9.44 -7.67
C ASP A 119 59.46 8.55 -8.88
N ILE A 120 58.52 7.61 -8.72
CA ILE A 120 58.24 6.54 -9.69
C ILE A 120 56.76 6.41 -10.08
N ALA A 121 55.85 7.13 -9.43
CA ALA A 121 54.43 7.02 -9.67
C ALA A 121 53.69 8.35 -9.49
N LYS A 122 52.55 8.45 -10.17
CA LYS A 122 51.57 9.53 -10.00
C LYS A 122 50.32 8.94 -9.38
N VAL A 123 49.99 9.40 -8.18
CA VAL A 123 48.79 8.96 -7.47
C VAL A 123 47.66 9.93 -7.76
N LYS A 124 46.52 9.42 -8.24
CA LYS A 124 45.31 10.22 -8.49
C LYS A 124 44.12 9.60 -7.77
N ARG A 125 43.33 10.44 -7.10
CA ARG A 125 41.97 10.07 -6.67
C ARG A 125 41.04 10.09 -7.87
N THR A 126 40.43 8.95 -8.17
CA THR A 126 39.47 8.77 -9.24
C THR A 126 38.31 7.92 -8.73
N PHE A 127 37.46 7.46 -9.63
CA PHE A 127 36.37 6.56 -9.34
C PHE A 127 36.51 5.30 -10.18
N GLU A 128 36.00 4.18 -9.67
CA GLU A 128 35.88 2.95 -10.45
C GLU A 128 35.25 3.21 -11.83
N ASP A 129 35.65 2.37 -12.78
CA ASP A 129 35.03 2.32 -14.10
C ASP A 129 33.54 2.02 -13.97
N ARG A 130 32.75 2.66 -14.83
CA ARG A 130 31.29 2.58 -14.75
C ARG A 130 30.82 1.18 -15.12
N LYS A 131 30.36 0.44 -14.12
CA LYS A 131 29.65 -0.84 -14.31
C LYS A 131 28.16 -0.63 -14.64
N SER A 132 27.57 0.49 -14.19
CA SER A 132 26.17 0.84 -14.44
C SER A 132 25.97 2.35 -14.61
N TYR A 133 24.85 2.72 -15.24
CA TYR A 133 24.43 4.10 -15.44
C TYR A 133 22.99 4.24 -14.95
N ALA A 134 22.72 5.28 -14.15
CA ALA A 134 21.36 5.63 -13.75
C ALA A 134 21.03 7.03 -14.29
N ASN A 135 19.91 7.14 -14.99
CA ASN A 135 19.40 8.40 -15.53
C ASN A 135 17.92 8.52 -15.17
N VAL A 136 17.52 9.70 -14.71
CA VAL A 136 16.11 10.03 -14.43
C VAL A 136 15.76 11.23 -15.29
N ASN A 137 14.74 11.09 -16.15
CA ASN A 137 14.29 12.14 -17.07
C ASN A 137 15.42 12.78 -17.92
N GLY A 138 16.38 11.96 -18.38
CA GLY A 138 17.50 12.41 -19.21
C GLY A 138 18.64 13.10 -18.43
N LYS A 139 18.55 13.24 -17.11
CA LYS A 139 19.63 13.73 -16.25
C LYS A 139 20.33 12.56 -15.56
N LYS A 140 21.65 12.66 -15.39
CA LYS A 140 22.44 11.69 -14.60
C LYS A 140 21.94 11.71 -13.16
N ALA A 141 21.66 10.54 -12.61
CA ALA A 141 21.12 10.40 -11.27
C ALA A 141 21.82 9.25 -10.53
N VAL A 142 21.67 9.25 -9.21
CA VAL A 142 21.89 8.08 -8.36
C VAL A 142 20.52 7.66 -7.87
N THR A 143 20.24 6.36 -7.91
CA THR A 143 18.93 5.81 -7.53
C THR A 143 19.08 4.90 -6.34
N ILE A 144 18.14 4.91 -5.42
CA ILE A 144 18.04 3.92 -4.34
C ILE A 144 16.79 3.08 -4.63
N GLU A 145 17.00 1.81 -4.96
CA GLU A 145 15.93 0.86 -5.25
C GLU A 145 15.58 0.10 -3.97
N VAL A 146 14.40 0.38 -3.43
CA VAL A 146 13.98 -0.20 -2.15
C VAL A 146 13.06 -1.39 -2.38
N SER A 147 13.48 -2.55 -1.88
CA SER A 147 12.71 -3.79 -1.91
C SER A 147 11.99 -3.99 -0.58
N LYS A 148 10.68 -4.23 -0.61
CA LYS A 148 9.86 -4.50 0.58
C LYS A 148 10.01 -5.95 1.02
N ARG A 149 10.05 -6.21 2.33
CA ARG A 149 9.97 -7.55 2.90
C ARG A 149 8.63 -8.23 2.60
N VAL A 150 8.63 -9.55 2.44
CA VAL A 150 7.42 -10.34 2.21
C VAL A 150 6.47 -10.22 3.41
N GLY A 151 5.16 -10.08 3.15
CA GLY A 151 4.12 -9.95 4.20
C GLY A 151 3.86 -8.53 4.70
N GLU A 152 4.80 -7.59 4.50
CA GLU A 152 4.65 -6.22 4.99
C GLU A 152 3.70 -5.36 4.15
N ASN A 153 3.13 -4.30 4.74
CA ASN A 153 2.27 -3.37 4.01
C ASN A 153 3.11 -2.37 3.19
N ILE A 154 2.89 -2.33 1.88
CA ILE A 154 3.60 -1.44 0.96
C ILE A 154 3.27 0.04 1.17
N ILE A 155 2.01 0.38 1.47
CA ILE A 155 1.58 1.77 1.67
C ILE A 155 2.25 2.36 2.91
N ASP A 156 2.24 1.60 4.01
CA ASP A 156 2.87 2.01 5.27
C ASP A 156 4.40 2.08 5.14
N THR A 157 5.00 1.12 4.42
CA THR A 157 6.44 1.10 4.17
C THR A 157 6.90 2.32 3.36
N ILE A 158 6.21 2.63 2.26
CA ILE A 158 6.54 3.82 1.44
C ILE A 158 6.35 5.11 2.24
N LYS A 159 5.34 5.18 3.10
CA LYS A 159 5.15 6.33 3.99
C LYS A 159 6.36 6.52 4.92
N LYS A 160 6.82 5.45 5.59
CA LYS A 160 8.01 5.49 6.46
C LYS A 160 9.28 5.87 5.69
N ILE A 161 9.47 5.32 4.49
CA ILE A 161 10.62 5.65 3.64
C ILE A 161 10.62 7.13 3.28
N LYS A 162 9.46 7.72 2.95
CA LYS A 162 9.36 9.16 2.68
C LYS A 162 9.68 9.99 3.91
N GLU A 163 9.18 9.61 5.08
CA GLU A 163 9.47 10.29 6.34
C GLU A 163 10.97 10.26 6.69
N VAL A 164 11.62 9.11 6.56
CA VAL A 164 13.08 8.95 6.79
C VAL A 164 13.86 9.73 5.73
N SER A 165 13.49 9.60 4.46
CA SER A 165 14.13 10.34 3.36
C SER A 165 14.02 11.85 3.56
N GLU A 166 12.88 12.39 4.00
CA GLU A 166 12.70 13.81 4.32
C GLU A 166 13.53 14.29 5.51
N GLN A 167 13.89 13.39 6.43
CA GLN A 167 14.78 13.71 7.56
C GLN A 167 16.24 13.77 7.12
N VAL A 168 16.72 12.73 6.43
CA VAL A 168 18.12 12.63 5.98
C VAL A 168 18.45 13.71 4.94
N THR A 169 17.49 14.05 4.08
CA THR A 169 17.69 15.02 3.00
C THR A 169 17.80 16.47 3.47
N LYS A 170 17.49 16.79 4.74
CA LYS A 170 17.70 18.14 5.30
C LYS A 170 19.17 18.55 5.34
N ASP A 171 20.06 17.58 5.45
CA ASP A 171 21.50 17.80 5.51
C ASP A 171 22.15 17.88 4.12
N PHE A 172 21.34 17.72 3.05
CA PHE A 172 21.85 17.71 1.69
C PHE A 172 22.13 19.12 1.18
N PRO A 173 23.13 19.30 0.29
CA PRO A 173 23.34 20.56 -0.38
C PRO A 173 22.11 20.98 -1.21
N PRO A 174 21.81 22.28 -1.32
CA PRO A 174 20.65 22.78 -2.08
C PRO A 174 20.72 22.49 -3.60
N SER A 175 21.83 21.94 -4.09
CA SER A 175 22.02 21.51 -5.48
C SER A 175 21.53 20.08 -5.77
N VAL A 176 21.08 19.33 -4.76
CA VAL A 176 20.60 17.95 -4.92
C VAL A 176 19.08 17.93 -4.96
N ASP A 177 18.51 17.62 -6.13
CA ASP A 177 17.08 17.40 -6.29
C ASP A 177 16.72 15.94 -5.97
N ILE A 178 15.89 15.73 -4.96
CA ILE A 178 15.34 14.40 -4.64
C ILE A 178 13.98 14.23 -5.32
N SER A 179 13.80 13.09 -5.99
CA SER A 179 12.52 12.73 -6.58
C SER A 179 12.19 11.26 -6.30
N PHE A 180 10.94 11.00 -5.97
CA PHE A 180 10.43 9.64 -5.76
C PHE A 180 9.86 9.11 -7.08
N SER A 181 10.39 8.00 -7.57
CA SER A 181 9.93 7.32 -8.78
C SER A 181 9.43 5.91 -8.46
N GLN A 182 8.61 5.34 -9.34
CA GLN A 182 8.01 4.00 -9.16
C GLN A 182 7.25 3.80 -7.82
N ASP A 183 6.62 4.86 -7.31
CA ASP A 183 5.77 4.78 -6.12
C ASP A 183 4.50 3.96 -6.39
N GLN A 184 4.55 2.67 -6.05
CA GLN A 184 3.44 1.74 -6.20
C GLN A 184 2.28 2.04 -5.23
N SER A 185 2.50 2.79 -4.14
CA SER A 185 1.44 3.08 -3.16
C SER A 185 0.29 3.86 -3.79
N LYS A 186 0.58 4.83 -4.68
CA LYS A 186 -0.43 5.64 -5.36
C LYS A 186 -1.32 4.79 -6.26
N THR A 187 -0.72 3.90 -7.05
CA THR A 187 -1.45 3.01 -7.95
C THR A 187 -2.32 2.06 -7.15
N ILE A 188 -1.76 1.44 -6.09
CA ILE A 188 -2.50 0.53 -5.22
C ILE A 188 -3.65 1.27 -4.53
N GLN A 189 -3.42 2.44 -3.95
CA GLN A 189 -4.45 3.23 -3.28
C GLN A 189 -5.56 3.66 -4.24
N THR A 190 -5.21 4.04 -5.47
CA THR A 190 -6.20 4.35 -6.51
C THR A 190 -7.03 3.12 -6.86
N MET A 191 -6.40 1.96 -7.05
CA MET A 191 -7.11 0.70 -7.30
C MET A 191 -8.02 0.30 -6.14
N LEU A 192 -7.55 0.40 -4.89
CA LEU A 192 -8.34 0.12 -3.69
C LEU A 192 -9.56 1.05 -3.61
N ASN A 193 -9.36 2.35 -3.83
CA ASN A 193 -10.44 3.34 -3.81
C ASN A 193 -11.47 3.07 -4.93
N SER A 194 -11.01 2.80 -6.15
CA SER A 194 -11.89 2.44 -7.27
C SER A 194 -12.69 1.17 -6.98
N LEU A 195 -12.04 0.13 -6.42
CA LEU A 195 -12.70 -1.12 -6.07
C LEU A 195 -13.70 -0.93 -4.93
N GLN A 196 -13.36 -0.19 -3.89
CA GLN A 196 -14.27 0.17 -2.80
C GLN A 196 -15.49 0.92 -3.33
N ASN A 197 -15.29 1.92 -4.19
CA ASN A 197 -16.37 2.68 -4.80
C ASN A 197 -17.27 1.79 -5.65
N ASN A 198 -16.70 0.86 -6.42
CA ASN A 198 -17.46 -0.09 -7.22
C ASN A 198 -18.27 -1.07 -6.36
N VAL A 199 -17.69 -1.60 -5.27
CA VAL A 199 -18.42 -2.46 -4.32
C VAL A 199 -19.57 -1.71 -3.68
N ILE A 200 -19.33 -0.48 -3.19
CA ILE A 200 -20.38 0.35 -2.59
C ILE A 200 -21.48 0.66 -3.62
N ALA A 201 -21.11 1.02 -4.84
CA ALA A 201 -22.07 1.27 -5.92
C ALA A 201 -22.90 0.03 -6.25
N ALA A 202 -22.28 -1.16 -6.31
CA ALA A 202 -22.97 -2.43 -6.52
C ALA A 202 -23.95 -2.75 -5.38
N ILE A 203 -23.54 -2.57 -4.12
CA ILE A 203 -24.40 -2.77 -2.96
C ILE A 203 -25.60 -1.79 -2.99
N ILE A 204 -25.36 -0.52 -3.30
CA ILE A 204 -26.43 0.49 -3.41
C ILE A 204 -27.40 0.12 -4.54
N LEU A 205 -26.89 -0.27 -5.72
CA LEU A 205 -27.71 -0.65 -6.86
C LEU A 205 -28.60 -1.85 -6.53
N VAL A 206 -28.01 -2.89 -5.93
CA VAL A 206 -28.72 -4.08 -5.48
C VAL A 206 -29.78 -3.70 -4.44
N LEU A 207 -29.45 -2.85 -3.47
CA LEU A 207 -30.38 -2.38 -2.44
C LEU A 207 -31.55 -1.60 -3.05
N ILE A 208 -31.33 -0.74 -4.05
CA ILE A 208 -32.39 -0.02 -4.76
C ILE A 208 -33.32 -1.00 -5.47
N ILE A 209 -32.78 -1.97 -6.21
CA ILE A 209 -33.57 -2.97 -6.94
C ILE A 209 -34.43 -3.79 -5.96
N ILE A 210 -33.83 -4.22 -4.85
CA ILE A 210 -34.51 -5.05 -3.84
C ILE A 210 -35.59 -4.26 -3.11
N LEU A 211 -35.33 -3.00 -2.73
CA LEU A 211 -36.35 -2.14 -2.12
C LEU A 211 -37.52 -1.90 -3.09
N GLY A 212 -37.24 -1.76 -4.39
CA GLY A 212 -38.26 -1.64 -5.43
C GLY A 212 -39.09 -2.91 -5.65
N ALA A 213 -38.45 -4.09 -5.59
CA ALA A 213 -39.08 -5.37 -5.89
C ALA A 213 -39.82 -6.00 -4.70
N LEU A 214 -39.23 -6.02 -3.50
CA LEU A 214 -39.75 -6.71 -2.32
C LEU A 214 -40.47 -5.79 -1.33
N GLY A 215 -40.46 -4.49 -1.57
CA GLY A 215 -40.99 -3.49 -0.65
C GLY A 215 -40.06 -3.21 0.53
N VAL A 216 -40.45 -2.22 1.33
CA VAL A 216 -39.50 -1.50 2.18
C VAL A 216 -39.03 -2.31 3.40
N ARG A 217 -39.91 -3.13 4.00
CA ARG A 217 -39.55 -4.00 5.12
C ARG A 217 -38.60 -5.11 4.70
N SER A 218 -39.00 -5.86 3.68
CA SER A 218 -38.28 -7.01 3.15
C SER A 218 -36.93 -6.58 2.57
N GLY A 219 -36.91 -5.50 1.79
CA GLY A 219 -35.67 -4.99 1.23
C GLY A 219 -34.70 -4.41 2.25
N PHE A 220 -35.18 -3.86 3.38
CA PHE A 220 -34.28 -3.44 4.46
C PHE A 220 -33.59 -4.62 5.15
N LEU A 221 -34.31 -5.70 5.43
CA LEU A 221 -33.74 -6.92 6.02
C LEU A 221 -32.64 -7.51 5.14
N VAL A 222 -32.91 -7.60 3.83
CA VAL A 222 -31.90 -8.07 2.86
C VAL A 222 -30.76 -7.06 2.75
N GLY A 223 -31.05 -5.76 2.73
CA GLY A 223 -30.05 -4.70 2.65
C GLY A 223 -29.05 -4.72 3.81
N VAL A 224 -29.48 -4.99 5.04
CA VAL A 224 -28.59 -5.15 6.21
C VAL A 224 -27.77 -6.45 6.12
N SER A 225 -28.33 -7.50 5.52
CA SER A 225 -27.63 -8.77 5.36
C SER A 225 -26.38 -8.65 4.47
N ILE A 226 -26.37 -7.72 3.50
CA ILE A 226 -25.26 -7.57 2.55
C ILE A 226 -23.97 -7.06 3.22
N PRO A 227 -23.94 -5.87 3.85
CA PRO A 227 -22.75 -5.41 4.57
C PRO A 227 -22.35 -6.35 5.69
N GLY A 228 -23.30 -6.96 6.41
CA GLY A 228 -23.00 -7.90 7.49
C GLY A 228 -22.29 -9.16 6.99
N SER A 229 -22.69 -9.68 5.83
CA SER A 229 -22.03 -10.83 5.21
C SER A 229 -20.63 -10.50 4.73
N PHE A 230 -20.42 -9.31 4.12
CA PHE A 230 -19.09 -8.84 3.75
C PHE A 230 -18.18 -8.64 4.95
N LEU A 231 -18.66 -7.99 6.01
CA LEU A 231 -17.90 -7.75 7.22
C LEU A 231 -17.47 -9.07 7.88
N SER A 232 -18.39 -10.02 8.00
CA SER A 232 -18.10 -11.35 8.52
C SER A 232 -17.14 -12.13 7.62
N GLY A 233 -17.29 -12.05 6.29
CA GLY A 233 -16.39 -12.71 5.34
C GLY A 233 -14.97 -12.15 5.38
N ILE A 234 -14.82 -10.81 5.43
CA ILE A 234 -13.53 -10.13 5.58
C ILE A 234 -12.90 -10.44 6.94
N LEU A 235 -13.70 -10.51 8.00
CA LEU A 235 -13.23 -10.93 9.33
C LEU A 235 -12.64 -12.35 9.28
N LEU A 236 -13.34 -13.30 8.64
CA LEU A 236 -12.83 -14.67 8.46
C LEU A 236 -11.52 -14.70 7.68
N LEU A 237 -11.40 -13.94 6.59
CA LEU A 237 -10.17 -13.83 5.82
C LEU A 237 -9.01 -13.26 6.65
N SER A 238 -9.29 -12.23 7.46
CA SER A 238 -8.31 -11.62 8.35
C SER A 238 -7.81 -12.61 9.42
N ILE A 239 -8.72 -13.41 10.00
CA ILE A 239 -8.37 -14.46 10.96
C ILE A 239 -7.48 -15.53 10.30
N MET A 240 -7.67 -15.83 9.01
CA MET A 240 -6.82 -16.74 8.25
C MET A 240 -5.48 -16.12 7.82
N GLY A 241 -5.23 -14.84 8.12
CA GLY A 241 -4.00 -14.14 7.76
C GLY A 241 -3.94 -13.68 6.30
N PHE A 242 -5.07 -13.64 5.60
CA PHE A 242 -5.12 -13.13 4.22
C PHE A 242 -5.22 -11.61 4.19
N THR A 243 -4.40 -11.00 3.34
CA THR A 243 -4.39 -9.55 3.12
C THR A 243 -5.33 -9.12 2.01
N MET A 244 -5.74 -7.86 2.04
CA MET A 244 -6.54 -7.26 0.96
C MET A 244 -5.65 -7.06 -0.28
N ASN A 245 -5.91 -7.86 -1.31
CA ASN A 245 -5.25 -7.75 -2.60
C ASN A 245 -6.28 -7.61 -3.73
N ILE A 246 -5.80 -7.38 -4.96
CA ILE A 246 -6.65 -7.16 -6.14
C ILE A 246 -7.57 -8.36 -6.40
N VAL A 247 -7.07 -9.59 -6.22
CA VAL A 247 -7.84 -10.82 -6.45
C VAL A 247 -8.93 -11.00 -5.38
N VAL A 248 -8.62 -10.72 -4.12
CA VAL A 248 -9.61 -10.73 -3.01
C VAL A 248 -10.71 -9.72 -3.29
N LEU A 249 -10.38 -8.49 -3.66
CA LEU A 249 -11.38 -7.46 -3.98
C LEU A 249 -12.23 -7.84 -5.19
N PHE A 250 -11.62 -8.40 -6.23
CA PHE A 250 -12.34 -8.93 -7.39
C PHE A 250 -13.34 -10.03 -6.98
N ALA A 251 -12.92 -10.96 -6.12
CA ALA A 251 -13.78 -11.99 -5.58
C ALA A 251 -14.92 -11.41 -4.73
N LEU A 252 -14.67 -10.34 -3.95
CA LEU A 252 -15.73 -9.63 -3.22
C LEU A 252 -16.77 -9.04 -4.18
N ILE A 253 -16.35 -8.40 -5.28
CA ILE A 253 -17.26 -7.86 -6.30
C ILE A 253 -18.09 -8.97 -6.94
N LEU A 254 -17.44 -10.08 -7.35
CA LEU A 254 -18.11 -11.24 -7.92
C LEU A 254 -19.14 -11.83 -6.95
N SER A 255 -18.81 -11.88 -5.66
CA SER A 255 -19.68 -12.41 -4.63
C SER A 255 -20.96 -11.60 -4.41
N VAL A 256 -21.00 -10.30 -4.75
CA VAL A 256 -22.17 -9.43 -4.53
C VAL A 256 -23.44 -10.05 -5.13
N GLY A 257 -23.37 -10.63 -6.34
CA GLY A 257 -24.54 -11.24 -6.97
C GLY A 257 -24.98 -12.54 -6.29
N LEU A 258 -24.00 -13.35 -5.85
CA LEU A 258 -24.22 -14.69 -5.29
C LEU A 258 -24.64 -14.66 -3.80
N LEU A 259 -24.28 -13.60 -3.11
CA LEU A 259 -24.43 -13.46 -1.66
C LEU A 259 -25.89 -13.24 -1.24
N VAL A 260 -26.70 -12.61 -2.09
CA VAL A 260 -27.99 -12.02 -1.71
C VAL A 260 -29.15 -13.03 -1.83
N ASP A 261 -28.97 -14.04 -2.68
CA ASP A 261 -30.01 -15.00 -3.04
C ASP A 261 -30.66 -15.66 -1.82
N GLY A 262 -29.85 -16.15 -0.87
CA GLY A 262 -30.36 -16.83 0.33
C GLY A 262 -31.22 -15.92 1.21
N ALA A 263 -30.82 -14.67 1.39
CA ALA A 263 -31.57 -13.71 2.19
C ALA A 263 -32.90 -13.33 1.52
N ILE A 264 -32.90 -13.14 0.19
CA ILE A 264 -34.11 -12.83 -0.59
C ILE A 264 -35.13 -13.96 -0.44
N VAL A 265 -34.73 -15.21 -0.68
CA VAL A 265 -35.64 -16.38 -0.63
C VAL A 265 -36.28 -16.56 0.75
N ILE A 266 -35.53 -16.34 1.83
CA ILE A 266 -36.05 -16.45 3.21
C ILE A 266 -37.06 -15.34 3.49
N VAL A 267 -36.72 -14.10 3.15
CA VAL A 267 -37.57 -12.95 3.41
C VAL A 267 -38.85 -13.01 2.57
N GLU A 268 -38.76 -13.40 1.30
CA GLU A 268 -39.92 -13.54 0.43
C GLU A 268 -40.84 -14.67 0.89
N TYR A 269 -40.29 -15.82 1.30
CA TYR A 269 -41.10 -16.91 1.83
C TYR A 269 -41.77 -16.53 3.16
N ALA A 270 -41.06 -15.82 4.04
CA ALA A 270 -41.62 -15.31 5.28
C ALA A 270 -42.75 -14.29 5.00
N ASP A 271 -42.55 -13.37 4.06
CA ASP A 271 -43.56 -12.37 3.68
C ASP A 271 -44.81 -13.03 3.09
N ARG A 272 -44.64 -14.07 2.26
CA ARG A 272 -45.75 -14.86 1.74
C ARG A 272 -46.53 -15.53 2.87
N LYS A 273 -45.85 -16.11 3.86
CA LYS A 273 -46.48 -16.76 5.02
C LYS A 273 -47.24 -15.77 5.91
N ILE A 274 -46.73 -14.54 6.07
CA ILE A 274 -47.43 -13.46 6.76
C ILE A 274 -48.72 -13.11 6.04
N LYS A 275 -48.70 -13.00 4.70
CA LYS A 275 -49.89 -12.75 3.87
C LYS A 275 -50.92 -13.89 3.93
N GLU A 276 -50.46 -15.12 4.12
CA GLU A 276 -51.31 -16.30 4.37
C GLU A 276 -51.91 -16.33 5.80
N GLY A 277 -51.62 -15.34 6.65
CA GLY A 277 -52.22 -15.16 7.97
C GLY A 277 -51.40 -15.70 9.16
N LEU A 278 -50.17 -16.19 8.94
CA LEU A 278 -49.28 -16.63 10.02
C LEU A 278 -48.68 -15.44 10.77
N THR A 279 -48.35 -15.65 12.05
CA THR A 279 -47.66 -14.62 12.83
C THR A 279 -46.26 -14.36 12.27
N ILE A 280 -45.74 -13.14 12.45
CA ILE A 280 -44.40 -12.77 11.98
C ILE A 280 -43.32 -13.74 12.49
N LYS A 281 -43.42 -14.10 13.78
CA LYS A 281 -42.44 -14.97 14.44
C LYS A 281 -42.46 -16.38 13.83
N GLU A 282 -43.64 -16.96 13.64
CA GLU A 282 -43.79 -18.28 13.02
C GLU A 282 -43.38 -18.26 11.55
N SER A 283 -43.67 -17.17 10.83
CA SER A 283 -43.33 -17.03 9.42
C SER A 283 -41.82 -17.03 9.19
N PHE A 284 -41.05 -16.23 9.93
CA PHE A 284 -39.59 -16.19 9.80
C PHE A 284 -38.92 -17.47 10.33
N ALA A 285 -39.39 -18.03 11.44
CA ALA A 285 -38.88 -19.30 11.95
C ALA A 285 -39.16 -20.47 10.99
N GLY A 286 -40.37 -20.53 10.45
CA GLY A 286 -40.79 -21.51 9.45
C GLY A 286 -40.02 -21.35 8.14
N ALA A 287 -39.78 -20.12 7.69
CA ALA A 287 -38.99 -19.82 6.50
C ALA A 287 -37.55 -20.33 6.63
N SER A 288 -36.86 -20.00 7.72
CA SER A 288 -35.49 -20.47 7.96
C SER A 288 -35.42 -22.00 7.97
N LYS A 289 -36.34 -22.68 8.70
CA LYS A 289 -36.35 -24.15 8.79
C LYS A 289 -36.66 -24.83 7.45
N LYS A 290 -37.60 -24.29 6.68
CA LYS A 290 -38.01 -24.90 5.39
C LYS A 290 -37.00 -24.62 4.29
N MET A 291 -36.41 -23.42 4.25
CA MET A 291 -35.49 -22.99 3.21
C MET A 291 -34.02 -23.30 3.48
N ALA A 292 -33.67 -23.73 4.69
CA ALA A 292 -32.30 -24.14 5.02
C ALA A 292 -31.72 -25.15 4.03
N ARG A 293 -32.43 -26.27 3.75
CA ARG A 293 -31.91 -27.31 2.86
C ARG A 293 -31.67 -26.81 1.41
N PRO A 294 -32.65 -26.17 0.74
CA PRO A 294 -32.43 -25.60 -0.60
C PRO A 294 -31.27 -24.60 -0.65
N ILE A 295 -31.20 -23.68 0.32
CA ILE A 295 -30.19 -22.61 0.31
C ILE A 295 -28.79 -23.18 0.57
N ILE A 296 -28.63 -24.05 1.57
CA ILE A 296 -27.35 -24.71 1.85
C ILE A 296 -26.89 -25.51 0.63
N SER A 297 -27.80 -26.25 -0.02
CA SER A 297 -27.47 -27.04 -1.21
C SER A 297 -27.06 -26.15 -2.40
N SER A 298 -27.75 -25.03 -2.60
CA SER A 298 -27.43 -24.07 -3.65
C SER A 298 -26.05 -23.46 -3.43
N THR A 299 -25.79 -22.92 -2.23
CA THR A 299 -24.49 -22.35 -1.87
C THR A 299 -23.38 -23.39 -1.98
N ALA A 300 -23.60 -24.62 -1.50
CA ALA A 300 -22.61 -25.70 -1.61
C ALA A 300 -22.25 -26.03 -3.06
N THR A 301 -23.24 -25.98 -3.98
CA THR A 301 -23.00 -26.20 -5.41
C THR A 301 -22.15 -25.09 -6.01
N THR A 302 -22.42 -23.83 -5.65
CA THR A 302 -21.59 -22.69 -6.05
C THR A 302 -20.16 -22.84 -5.53
N LEU A 303 -19.99 -23.20 -4.25
CA LEU A 303 -18.68 -23.43 -3.66
C LEU A 303 -17.93 -24.57 -4.37
N ALA A 304 -18.62 -25.68 -4.66
CA ALA A 304 -18.04 -26.83 -5.34
C ALA A 304 -17.47 -26.49 -6.73
N ALA A 305 -18.06 -25.53 -7.45
CA ALA A 305 -17.54 -25.05 -8.73
C ALA A 305 -16.18 -24.33 -8.61
N PHE A 306 -15.92 -23.68 -7.46
CA PHE A 306 -14.69 -22.93 -7.22
C PHE A 306 -13.61 -23.71 -6.46
N VAL A 307 -13.96 -24.79 -5.77
CA VAL A 307 -13.00 -25.65 -5.04
C VAL A 307 -11.84 -26.15 -5.90
N PRO A 308 -12.01 -26.58 -7.17
CA PRO A 308 -10.89 -27.05 -7.99
C PRO A 308 -9.78 -26.01 -8.18
N LEU A 309 -10.10 -24.70 -8.15
CA LEU A 309 -9.11 -23.63 -8.31
C LEU A 309 -8.12 -23.56 -7.13
N LEU A 310 -8.47 -24.14 -5.97
CA LEU A 310 -7.57 -24.21 -4.81
C LEU A 310 -6.36 -25.11 -5.07
N PHE A 311 -6.50 -26.08 -5.96
CA PHE A 311 -5.48 -27.10 -6.26
C PHE A 311 -4.65 -26.77 -7.50
N TRP A 312 -4.78 -25.55 -8.04
CA TRP A 312 -4.02 -25.14 -9.21
C TRP A 312 -2.52 -24.97 -8.86
N PRO A 313 -1.59 -25.69 -9.52
CA PRO A 313 -0.16 -25.61 -9.19
C PRO A 313 0.57 -24.43 -9.85
N GLY A 314 1.69 -24.03 -9.27
CA GLY A 314 2.59 -22.99 -9.80
C GLY A 314 2.23 -21.57 -9.37
N LEU A 315 3.02 -20.59 -9.83
CA LEU A 315 2.91 -19.19 -9.40
C LEU A 315 1.53 -18.61 -9.70
N ALA A 316 0.98 -18.86 -10.89
CA ALA A 316 -0.38 -18.44 -11.22
C ALA A 316 -1.44 -19.05 -10.27
N GLY A 317 -1.25 -20.30 -9.84
CA GLY A 317 -2.12 -20.96 -8.86
C GLY A 317 -2.06 -20.32 -7.47
N GLU A 318 -0.87 -19.94 -7.01
CA GLU A 318 -0.71 -19.21 -5.74
C GLU A 318 -1.38 -17.84 -5.75
N PHE A 319 -1.44 -17.17 -6.89
CA PHE A 319 -2.22 -15.93 -7.06
C PHE A 319 -3.71 -16.20 -7.22
N MET A 320 -4.12 -17.27 -7.90
CA MET A 320 -5.54 -17.56 -8.13
C MET A 320 -6.23 -18.18 -6.92
N LYS A 321 -5.52 -18.81 -5.98
CA LYS A 321 -6.11 -19.42 -4.77
C LYS A 321 -6.86 -18.41 -3.89
N TYR A 322 -6.52 -17.12 -3.94
CA TYR A 322 -7.21 -16.08 -3.16
C TYR A 322 -8.68 -15.91 -3.57
N LEU A 323 -9.02 -16.17 -4.84
CA LEU A 323 -10.37 -16.03 -5.37
C LEU A 323 -11.35 -17.04 -4.73
N PRO A 324 -11.15 -18.37 -4.83
CA PRO A 324 -12.06 -19.35 -4.26
C PRO A 324 -12.12 -19.26 -2.73
N ILE A 325 -11.01 -18.97 -2.04
CA ILE A 325 -10.99 -18.80 -0.58
C ILE A 325 -11.90 -17.63 -0.17
N THR A 326 -11.78 -16.49 -0.85
CA THR A 326 -12.61 -15.32 -0.58
C THR A 326 -14.10 -15.62 -0.79
N LEU A 327 -14.44 -16.29 -1.89
CA LEU A 327 -15.82 -16.71 -2.15
C LEU A 327 -16.36 -17.66 -1.08
N ILE A 328 -15.56 -18.64 -0.65
CA ILE A 328 -15.93 -19.57 0.43
C ILE A 328 -16.23 -18.80 1.72
N CYS A 329 -15.34 -17.90 2.15
CA CYS A 329 -15.55 -17.11 3.35
C CYS A 329 -16.82 -16.25 3.26
N VAL A 330 -16.99 -15.50 2.17
CA VAL A 330 -18.13 -14.57 2.02
C VAL A 330 -19.46 -15.30 1.88
N LEU A 331 -19.53 -16.37 1.09
CA LEU A 331 -20.77 -17.13 0.90
C LEU A 331 -21.15 -17.95 2.13
N THR A 332 -20.17 -18.43 2.89
CA THR A 332 -20.44 -19.08 4.19
C THR A 332 -20.96 -18.04 5.19
N SER A 333 -20.37 -16.85 5.22
CA SER A 333 -20.87 -15.73 6.04
C SER A 333 -22.27 -15.29 5.60
N SER A 334 -22.59 -15.28 4.31
CA SER A 334 -23.92 -14.93 3.83
C SER A 334 -24.97 -15.98 4.16
N LEU A 335 -24.61 -17.26 4.10
CA LEU A 335 -25.46 -18.36 4.54
C LEU A 335 -25.80 -18.23 6.04
N PHE A 336 -24.79 -17.92 6.87
CA PHE A 336 -24.98 -17.65 8.30
C PHE A 336 -25.91 -16.45 8.52
N MET A 337 -25.68 -15.36 7.79
CA MET A 337 -26.49 -14.15 7.88
C MET A 337 -27.95 -14.40 7.47
N ALA A 338 -28.16 -15.14 6.38
CA ALA A 338 -29.47 -15.45 5.84
C ALA A 338 -30.27 -16.39 6.77
N LEU A 339 -29.66 -17.45 7.31
CA LEU A 339 -30.41 -18.47 8.07
C LEU A 339 -30.61 -18.14 9.55
N LEU A 340 -29.73 -17.34 10.14
CA LEU A 340 -29.79 -17.02 11.56
C LEU A 340 -30.16 -15.56 11.78
N PHE A 341 -29.39 -14.64 11.21
CA PHE A 341 -29.52 -13.23 11.55
C PHE A 341 -30.77 -12.58 10.95
N VAL A 342 -31.06 -12.85 9.66
CA VAL A 342 -32.23 -12.29 8.96
C VAL A 342 -33.55 -12.72 9.62
N PRO A 343 -33.78 -14.00 9.97
CA PRO A 343 -34.98 -14.41 10.69
C PRO A 343 -35.10 -13.74 12.06
N VAL A 344 -34.02 -13.69 12.85
CA VAL A 344 -34.02 -13.05 14.17
C VAL A 344 -34.37 -11.57 14.04
N LEU A 345 -33.69 -10.85 13.15
CA LEU A 345 -34.01 -9.45 12.86
C LEU A 345 -35.46 -9.29 12.40
N GLY A 346 -35.91 -10.10 11.44
CA GLY A 346 -37.25 -10.04 10.87
C GLY A 346 -38.37 -10.17 11.91
N THR A 347 -38.12 -10.89 13.00
CA THR A 347 -39.05 -10.99 14.15
C THR A 347 -39.08 -9.76 15.05
N ILE A 348 -37.96 -9.04 15.19
CA ILE A 348 -37.81 -7.89 16.08
C ILE A 348 -38.30 -6.58 15.41
N ILE A 349 -38.22 -6.50 14.08
CA ILE A 349 -38.09 -5.19 13.39
C ILE A 349 -39.38 -4.42 13.08
N ASN A 350 -40.56 -4.84 13.57
CA ASN A 350 -41.82 -4.21 13.17
C ASN A 350 -41.92 -2.70 13.51
N THR A 351 -41.23 -2.25 14.57
CA THR A 351 -41.21 -0.84 15.02
C THR A 351 -39.96 -0.08 14.56
N ILE A 352 -38.78 -0.71 14.55
CA ILE A 352 -37.50 -0.08 14.21
C ILE A 352 -37.41 0.24 12.71
N THR A 353 -37.89 -0.65 11.84
CA THR A 353 -37.90 -0.38 10.39
C THR A 353 -38.81 0.80 10.05
N ARG A 354 -39.90 0.99 10.80
CA ARG A 354 -40.80 2.14 10.61
C ARG A 354 -40.09 3.46 10.92
N VAL A 355 -39.36 3.54 12.04
CA VAL A 355 -38.58 4.73 12.44
C VAL A 355 -37.36 4.94 11.53
N PHE A 356 -36.59 3.89 11.24
CA PHE A 356 -35.41 4.00 10.38
C PHE A 356 -35.79 4.47 8.97
N LEU A 357 -36.83 3.90 8.36
CA LEU A 357 -37.30 4.33 7.03
C LEU A 357 -37.87 5.74 7.03
N GLN A 358 -38.54 6.13 8.12
CA GLN A 358 -39.12 7.47 8.25
C GLN A 358 -38.05 8.55 8.39
N PHE A 359 -36.85 8.24 8.90
CA PHE A 359 -35.77 9.22 9.01
C PHE A 359 -34.69 9.09 7.92
N VAL A 360 -34.28 7.87 7.56
CA VAL A 360 -33.11 7.61 6.71
C VAL A 360 -33.40 7.79 5.22
N ILE A 361 -34.56 7.35 4.72
CA ILE A 361 -34.94 7.59 3.32
C ILE A 361 -35.08 9.09 3.02
N PRO A 362 -35.85 9.88 3.79
CA PRO A 362 -35.99 11.30 3.48
C PRO A 362 -34.66 12.05 3.66
N THR A 363 -33.79 11.68 4.61
CA THR A 363 -32.44 12.29 4.73
C THR A 363 -31.56 11.94 3.53
N LEU A 364 -31.54 10.69 3.06
CA LEU A 364 -30.80 10.31 1.86
C LEU A 364 -31.30 11.02 0.60
N LEU A 365 -32.62 11.10 0.40
CA LEU A 365 -33.23 11.81 -0.73
C LEU A 365 -32.94 13.31 -0.68
N SER A 366 -33.01 13.91 0.51
CA SER A 366 -32.59 15.28 0.78
C SER A 366 -31.11 15.49 0.44
N LEU A 367 -30.24 14.56 0.82
CA LEU A 367 -28.79 14.66 0.62
C LEU A 367 -28.40 14.48 -0.86
N ILE A 368 -29.09 13.58 -1.58
CA ILE A 368 -28.94 13.41 -3.03
C ILE A 368 -29.39 14.67 -3.76
N LEU A 369 -30.57 15.22 -3.41
CA LEU A 369 -31.08 16.45 -4.01
C LEU A 369 -30.14 17.64 -3.72
N PHE A 370 -29.60 17.70 -2.51
CA PHE A 370 -28.61 18.70 -2.10
C PHE A 370 -27.34 18.62 -2.93
N ASN A 371 -26.84 17.41 -3.22
CA ASN A 371 -25.63 17.21 -3.99
C ASN A 371 -25.86 17.55 -5.49
N ILE A 372 -27.00 17.15 -6.05
CA ILE A 372 -27.40 17.54 -7.42
C ILE A 372 -27.47 19.07 -7.55
N PHE A 373 -28.14 19.75 -6.61
CA PHE A 373 -28.19 21.21 -6.60
C PHE A 373 -26.81 21.84 -6.44
N SER A 374 -25.93 21.23 -5.65
CA SER A 374 -24.55 21.70 -5.47
C SER A 374 -23.74 21.68 -6.76
N ILE A 375 -23.90 20.63 -7.57
CA ILE A 375 -23.26 20.51 -8.89
C ILE A 375 -23.83 21.57 -9.82
N LEU A 376 -25.15 21.79 -9.79
CA LEU A 376 -25.83 22.80 -10.62
C LEU A 376 -25.38 24.23 -10.27
N THR A 377 -25.24 24.56 -8.98
CA THR A 377 -24.81 25.89 -8.52
C THR A 377 -23.35 26.19 -8.87
N ASN A 378 -22.50 25.17 -8.95
CA ASN A 378 -21.09 25.34 -9.32
C ASN A 378 -20.88 25.62 -10.82
N TYR A 379 -21.86 25.26 -11.68
CA TYR A 379 -21.80 25.50 -13.12
C TYR A 379 -22.37 26.86 -13.56
N VAL A 380 -23.03 27.59 -12.66
CA VAL A 380 -23.66 28.89 -12.95
C VAL A 380 -22.76 30.02 -12.44
N ASP A 381 -22.03 30.67 -13.35
CA ASP A 381 -21.01 31.68 -13.00
C ASP A 381 -21.52 33.13 -12.95
N ILE A 382 -22.85 33.31 -12.96
CA ILE A 382 -23.48 34.64 -12.90
C ILE A 382 -23.63 35.06 -11.43
N ASN A 383 -22.83 36.05 -11.00
CA ASN A 383 -22.78 36.52 -9.60
C ASN A 383 -24.13 36.95 -9.01
N GLY A 384 -25.10 37.38 -9.83
CA GLY A 384 -26.46 37.73 -9.38
C GLY A 384 -27.38 36.54 -9.07
N LEU A 385 -27.11 35.35 -9.64
CA LEU A 385 -27.95 34.15 -9.44
C LEU A 385 -27.40 33.19 -8.35
N LYS A 386 -26.14 33.33 -7.93
CA LYS A 386 -25.50 32.43 -6.95
C LYS A 386 -26.20 32.42 -5.58
N ILE A 387 -26.63 33.59 -5.10
CA ILE A 387 -27.32 33.73 -3.80
C ILE A 387 -28.70 33.05 -3.81
N PRO A 388 -29.63 33.36 -4.74
CA PRO A 388 -30.94 32.69 -4.76
C PRO A 388 -30.84 31.19 -5.04
N LEU A 389 -29.91 30.75 -5.89
CA LEU A 389 -29.66 29.32 -6.14
C LEU A 389 -29.15 28.59 -4.89
N THR A 390 -28.31 29.23 -4.08
CA THR A 390 -27.83 28.66 -2.81
C THR A 390 -28.95 28.54 -1.79
N ILE A 391 -29.84 29.54 -1.71
CA ILE A 391 -31.03 29.48 -0.85
C ILE A 391 -31.94 28.34 -1.30
N ILE A 392 -32.23 28.21 -2.60
CA ILE A 392 -33.06 27.14 -3.15
C ILE A 392 -32.46 25.76 -2.88
N LYS A 393 -31.13 25.59 -2.96
CA LYS A 393 -30.44 24.33 -2.64
C LYS A 393 -30.81 23.80 -1.24
N TYR A 394 -30.73 24.65 -0.22
CA TYR A 394 -31.07 24.26 1.15
C TYR A 394 -32.58 24.13 1.36
N LEU A 395 -33.36 25.08 0.84
CA LEU A 395 -34.83 25.10 1.00
C LEU A 395 -35.51 23.94 0.29
N ALA A 396 -35.10 23.59 -0.93
CA ALA A 396 -35.66 22.48 -1.70
C ALA A 396 -35.29 21.13 -1.07
N SER A 397 -34.06 20.96 -0.60
CA SER A 397 -33.63 19.74 0.12
C SER A 397 -34.41 19.56 1.42
N LEU A 398 -34.57 20.63 2.21
CA LEU A 398 -35.35 20.63 3.45
C LEU A 398 -36.85 20.42 3.19
N ALA A 399 -37.42 21.08 2.18
CA ALA A 399 -38.82 20.93 1.80
C ALA A 399 -39.12 19.51 1.30
N LEU A 400 -38.21 18.92 0.51
CA LEU A 400 -38.31 17.53 0.06
C LEU A 400 -38.26 16.58 1.26
N PHE A 401 -37.35 16.80 2.22
CA PHE A 401 -37.28 16.05 3.48
C PHE A 401 -38.61 16.10 4.23
N ILE A 402 -39.12 17.29 4.49
CA ILE A 402 -40.39 17.50 5.23
C ILE A 402 -41.57 16.88 4.46
N PHE A 403 -41.62 17.04 3.14
CA PHE A 403 -42.70 16.51 2.31
C PHE A 403 -42.71 14.98 2.26
N THR A 404 -41.54 14.35 2.08
CA THR A 404 -41.43 12.88 2.10
C THR A 404 -41.70 12.32 3.49
N PHE A 405 -41.22 12.99 4.55
CA PHE A 405 -41.43 12.61 5.94
C PHE A 405 -42.90 12.67 6.38
N ILE A 406 -43.62 13.75 6.02
CA ILE A 406 -44.99 13.99 6.49
C ILE A 406 -46.05 13.36 5.58
N LYS A 407 -45.88 13.40 4.25
CA LYS A 407 -47.00 13.15 3.31
C LYS A 407 -46.92 11.81 2.59
N ILE A 408 -45.74 11.42 2.13
CA ILE A 408 -45.58 10.21 1.29
C ILE A 408 -45.55 8.96 2.16
N ILE A 409 -44.74 8.95 3.21
CA ILE A 409 -44.49 7.73 3.99
C ILE A 409 -45.74 7.27 4.77
N PRO A 410 -46.50 8.14 5.49
CA PRO A 410 -47.74 7.72 6.16
C PRO A 410 -48.83 7.26 5.18
N SER A 411 -48.85 7.80 3.96
CA SER A 411 -49.82 7.41 2.92
C SER A 411 -49.48 6.05 2.31
N VAL A 412 -48.19 5.77 2.07
CA VAL A 412 -47.71 4.44 1.64
C VAL A 412 -48.00 3.38 2.71
N TYR A 413 -47.83 3.70 4.00
CA TYR A 413 -48.20 2.80 5.09
C TYR A 413 -49.70 2.56 5.17
N LYS A 414 -50.54 3.59 5.02
CA LYS A 414 -51.99 3.43 4.95
C LYS A 414 -52.40 2.53 3.79
N ILE A 415 -51.86 2.75 2.59
CA ILE A 415 -52.16 1.94 1.40
C ILE A 415 -51.71 0.48 1.61
N SER A 416 -50.55 0.24 2.22
CA SER A 416 -50.09 -1.11 2.58
C SER A 416 -50.98 -1.80 3.62
N GLU A 417 -51.54 -1.05 4.58
CA GLU A 417 -52.49 -1.60 5.57
C GLU A 417 -53.88 -1.89 4.96
N THR A 418 -54.33 -1.11 3.97
CA THR A 418 -55.60 -1.38 3.27
C THR A 418 -55.52 -2.55 2.29
N ILE A 419 -54.32 -2.88 1.78
CA ILE A 419 -54.10 -4.03 0.89
C ILE A 419 -53.90 -5.34 1.67
N ASN A 420 -53.53 -5.25 2.96
CA ASN A 420 -53.34 -6.40 3.86
C ASN A 420 -54.56 -6.71 4.75
N LYS A 421 -55.67 -5.97 4.60
CA LYS A 421 -57.00 -6.31 5.13
C LYS A 421 -57.86 -6.86 4.01
#